data_AF-A0A2V9AVH4-F1
#
_entry.id   AF-A0A2V9AVH4-F1
#
_cell.length_a   1.000
_cell.length_b   1.000
_cell.length_c   1.000
_cell.angle_alpha   90.00
_cell.angle_beta   90.00
_cell.angle_gamma   90.00
#
_symmetry.space_group_name_H-M   'P 1'
#
loop_
_entity.id
_entity.type
_entity.pdbx_description
1 polymer ?
#
loop_
_entity_poly.entity_id
_entity_poly.type
_entity_poly.pdbx_seq_one_letter_code
_entity_poly.pdbx_strand_id
1 'polypeptide(L)' 'MAHCGSSKITREELKVIPTPAASATHQPLPHVEIVGALVETLSFRQISVVREEYAVRRHEDVRSPRP' A
#
# COMPACT_ATOMS: atom_id res chain seq x y z
N MET A 1 -12.89 -2.31 -10.41
CA MET A 1 -11.97 -2.79 -11.47
C MET A 1 -10.61 -2.17 -11.23
N ALA A 2 -9.51 -2.89 -11.47
CA ALA A 2 -8.17 -2.34 -11.32
C ALA A 2 -7.75 -1.60 -12.60
N HIS A 3 -6.85 -0.61 -12.51
CA HIS A 3 -6.34 0.09 -13.68
C HIS A 3 -5.60 -0.88 -14.63
N CYS A 4 -5.59 -0.60 -15.94
CA CYS A 4 -4.86 -1.41 -16.91
C CYS A 4 -3.38 -1.56 -16.48
N GLY A 5 -2.87 -2.80 -16.44
CA GLY A 5 -1.51 -3.12 -16.00
C GLY A 5 -1.30 -3.17 -14.48
N SER A 6 -2.37 -3.11 -13.68
CA SER A 6 -2.30 -3.39 -12.24
C SER A 6 -2.86 -4.77 -11.93
N SER A 7 -2.29 -5.41 -10.90
CA SER A 7 -2.79 -6.66 -10.34
C SER A 7 -3.39 -6.40 -8.97
N LYS A 8 -4.45 -7.13 -8.62
CA LYS A 8 -5.02 -7.07 -7.28
C LYS A 8 -4.29 -8.04 -6.37
N ILE A 9 -4.05 -7.61 -5.14
CA ILE A 9 -3.42 -8.41 -4.09
C ILE A 9 -4.20 -8.31 -2.77
N THR A 10 -4.03 -9.28 -1.88
CA THR A 10 -4.61 -9.27 -0.52
C THR A 10 -3.80 -8.39 0.44
N ARG A 11 -4.29 -8.23 1.67
CA ARG A 11 -3.54 -7.51 2.74
C ARG A 11 -2.24 -8.25 3.10
N GLU A 12 -2.27 -9.57 3.14
CA GLU A 12 -1.13 -10.42 3.46
C GLU A 12 -0.04 -10.27 2.39
N GLU A 13 -0.44 -10.24 1.12
CA GLU A 13 0.44 -9.97 -0.01
C GLU A 13 0.95 -8.52 -0.02
N LEU A 14 0.13 -7.55 0.40
CA LEU A 14 0.55 -6.16 0.53
C LEU A 14 1.63 -5.99 1.62
N LYS A 15 1.55 -6.75 2.71
CA LYS A 15 2.48 -6.66 3.85
C LYS A 15 3.93 -6.98 3.48
N VAL A 16 4.15 -7.81 2.45
CA VAL A 16 5.49 -8.21 2.02
C VAL A 16 6.12 -7.22 1.03
N ILE A 17 5.40 -6.19 0.59
CA ILE A 17 5.95 -5.16 -0.29
C ILE A 17 6.87 -4.24 0.52
N PRO A 18 8.14 -4.09 0.16
CA PRO A 18 9.07 -3.23 0.89
C PRO A 18 8.70 -1.76 0.71
N THR A 19 8.80 -1.00 1.80
CA THR A 19 8.75 0.46 1.75
C THR A 19 10.04 0.98 1.12
N PRO A 20 9.96 1.88 0.12
CA PRO A 20 11.15 2.51 -0.44
C PRO A 20 11.96 3.25 0.63
N ALA A 21 13.27 3.37 0.41
CA ALA A 21 14.12 4.15 1.29
C ALA A 21 13.68 5.63 1.32
N ALA A 22 13.75 6.24 2.50
CA ALA A 22 13.49 7.66 2.66
C ALA A 22 14.55 8.52 1.95
N SER A 23 14.13 9.71 1.53
CA SER A 23 15.00 10.77 1.03
C SER A 23 14.96 11.97 1.97
N ALA A 24 15.81 12.97 1.73
CA ALA A 24 15.84 14.20 2.52
C ALA A 24 14.49 14.94 2.59
N THR A 25 13.64 14.77 1.57
CA THR A 25 12.36 15.49 1.44
C THR A 25 11.14 14.58 1.47
N HIS A 26 11.32 13.26 1.51
CA HIS A 26 10.23 12.31 1.50
C HIS A 26 10.50 11.13 2.43
N GLN A 27 9.58 10.90 3.36
CA GLN A 27 9.57 9.75 4.27
C GLN A 27 8.39 8.84 3.87
N PRO A 28 8.61 7.81 3.04
CA PRO A 28 7.55 6.88 2.65
C PRO A 28 7.05 6.08 3.85
N LEU A 29 5.74 5.81 3.88
CA LEU A 29 5.12 4.91 4.85
C LEU A 29 4.74 3.57 4.19
N PRO A 30 4.85 2.44 4.91
CA PRO A 30 4.30 1.17 4.43
C PRO A 30 2.78 1.27 4.26
N HIS A 31 2.28 0.84 3.11
CA HIS A 31 0.83 0.85 2.84
C HIS A 31 0.03 0.04 3.87
N VAL A 32 0.62 -1.04 4.40
CA VAL A 32 -0.02 -1.90 5.42
C VAL A 32 -0.29 -1.15 6.73
N GLU A 33 0.52 -0.15 7.08
CA GLU A 33 0.30 0.66 8.29
C GLU A 33 -0.93 1.56 8.12
N ILE A 34 -1.07 2.19 6.96
CA ILE A 34 -2.22 3.04 6.62
C ILE A 34 -3.51 2.20 6.67
N VAL A 35 -3.47 1.03 6.06
CA VAL A 35 -4.58 0.07 6.07
C VAL A 35 -4.93 -0.38 7.49
N GLY A 36 -3.92 -0.66 8.32
CA GLY A 36 -4.11 -1.04 9.73
C GLY A 36 -4.84 0.05 10.51
N ALA A 37 -4.36 1.30 10.41
CA ALA A 37 -4.98 2.46 11.06
C ALA A 37 -6.41 2.71 10.59
N LEU A 38 -6.69 2.50 9.30
CA LEU A 38 -8.05 2.57 8.76
C LEU A 38 -8.97 1.52 9.39
N VAL A 39 -8.55 0.26 9.47
CA VAL A 39 -9.36 -0.80 10.09
C VAL A 39 -9.59 -0.58 11.57
N GLU A 40 -8.56 -0.17 12.30
CA GLU A 40 -8.68 0.21 13.70
C GLU A 40 -9.72 1.33 13.89
N THR A 41 -9.63 2.37 13.05
CA THR A 41 -10.55 3.52 13.11
C THR A 41 -12.00 3.15 12.78
N LEU A 42 -12.20 2.24 11.83
CA LEU A 42 -13.52 1.69 11.50
C LEU A 42 -14.06 0.83 12.66
N SER A 43 -13.19 0.09 13.34
CA SER A 43 -13.55 -0.76 14.49
C SER A 43 -14.10 0.05 15.66
N PHE A 44 -13.58 1.26 15.92
CA PHE A 44 -14.16 2.16 16.92
C PHE A 44 -15.61 2.55 16.64
N ARG A 45 -16.04 2.45 15.38
CA ARG A 45 -17.43 2.69 14.94
C ARG A 45 -18.23 1.41 14.76
N GLN A 46 -17.70 0.28 15.25
CA GLN A 46 -18.28 -1.05 15.08
C GLN A 46 -18.46 -1.46 13.60
N ILE A 47 -17.60 -0.93 12.71
CA ILE A 47 -17.60 -1.26 11.28
C ILE A 47 -16.51 -2.29 11.02
N SER A 48 -16.89 -3.45 10.51
CA SER A 48 -15.96 -4.53 10.17
C SER A 48 -15.69 -4.58 8.66
N VAL A 49 -14.43 -4.74 8.27
CA VAL A 49 -14.04 -4.99 6.88
C VAL A 49 -14.17 -6.49 6.60
N VAL A 50 -15.12 -6.85 5.74
CA VAL A 50 -15.38 -8.26 5.37
C VAL A 50 -14.57 -8.74 4.17
N ARG A 51 -14.11 -7.81 3.33
CA ARG A 51 -13.30 -8.10 2.14
C ARG A 51 -12.56 -6.85 1.69
N GLU A 52 -11.33 -7.03 1.24
CA GLU A 52 -10.51 -5.97 0.64
C GLU A 52 -9.53 -6.54 -0.36
N GLU A 53 -9.10 -5.68 -1.29
CA GLU A 53 -8.10 -5.99 -2.31
C GLU A 53 -7.40 -4.68 -2.67
N TYR A 54 -6.10 -4.75 -2.98
CA TYR A 54 -5.29 -3.59 -3.33
C TYR A 54 -4.75 -3.73 -4.75
N ALA A 55 -4.90 -2.69 -5.56
CA ALA A 55 -4.33 -2.66 -6.90
C ALA A 55 -2.88 -2.18 -6.82
N VAL A 56 -1.94 -3.02 -7.26
CA VAL A 56 -0.52 -2.69 -7.32
C VAL A 56 -0.01 -2.84 -8.75
N ARG A 57 0.87 -1.93 -9.16
CA ARG A 57 1.67 -2.06 -10.37
C ARG A 57 3.11 -2.33 -9.95
N ARG A 58 3.74 -3.35 -10.53
CA ARG A 58 5.18 -3.54 -10.37
C ARG A 58 5.92 -2.46 -11.15
N HIS A 59 6.78 -1.74 -10.47
CA HIS A 59 7.75 -0.84 -11.09
C HIS A 59 9.06 -1.61 -11.14
N GLU A 60 9.52 -2.00 -12.32
CA GLU A 60 10.87 -2.54 -12.49
C GLU A 60 11.85 -1.39 -12.22
N ASP A 61 12.78 -1.60 -11.30
CA ASP A 61 13.71 -0.58 -10.80
C ASP A 61 14.42 0.17 -11.95
N VAL A 62 14.07 1.44 -12.12
CA VAL A 62 14.96 2.43 -12.73
C VAL A 62 15.38 3.33 -11.59
N ARG A 63 16.67 3.21 -11.19
CA ARG A 63 17.37 4.30 -10.52
C ARG A 63 17.27 5.52 -11.42
N SER A 64 16.25 6.35 -11.20
CA SER A 64 16.17 7.66 -11.81
C SER A 64 16.59 8.67 -10.75
N PRO A 65 17.78 9.29 -10.86
CA PRO A 65 17.99 10.55 -10.18
C PRO A 65 17.02 11.53 -10.85
N ARG A 66 16.03 12.04 -10.11
CA ARG A 66 15.21 13.15 -10.62
C ARG A 66 16.02 14.45 -10.50
N PRO A 67 15.92 15.35 -11.50
CA PRO A 67 16.69 16.59 -11.57
C PRO A 67 16.33 17.57 -10.44
#